data_AF-A0A090W5W6-F1
#
_entry.id   AF-A0A090W5W6-F1
#
_cell.length_a   1.000
_cell.length_b   1.000
_cell.length_c   1.000
_cell.angle_alpha   90.00
_cell.angle_beta   90.00
_cell.angle_gamma   90.00
#
_symmetry.space_group_name_H-M   'P 1'
#
loop_
_entity.id
_entity.type
_entity.pdbx_description
1 polymer ?
#
loop_
_entity_poly.entity_id
_entity_poly.type
_entity_poly.pdbx_seq_one_letter_code
_entity_poly.pdbx_strand_id
1 'polypeptide(L)'
;MSNETLNKVFEEAVARVNAHKDPFPADTLLKLYAYYKKATNDYGKPRSKKQIINAFKTNALFQVKDISEDEAKQAYIDLVNKYFLYRK
;
A
#
# COMPACT_ATOMS: atom_id res chain seq x y z
N MET A 1 -0.89 -16.26 -10.58
CA MET A 1 -2.17 -15.60 -10.94
C MET A 1 -2.04 -15.00 -12.32
N SER A 2 -3.11 -14.91 -13.11
CA SER A 2 -3.09 -14.07 -14.32
C SER A 2 -3.08 -12.59 -13.93
N ASN A 3 -2.64 -11.70 -14.82
CA ASN A 3 -2.57 -10.26 -14.55
C ASN A 3 -3.96 -9.67 -14.22
N GLU A 4 -4.99 -10.10 -14.96
CA GLU A 4 -6.38 -9.71 -14.72
C GLU A 4 -6.88 -10.12 -13.33
N THR A 5 -6.57 -11.36 -12.90
CA THR A 5 -6.91 -11.81 -11.54
C THR A 5 -6.17 -11.00 -10.48
N LEU A 6 -4.89 -10.70 -10.69
CA LEU A 6 -4.09 -9.91 -9.75
C LEU A 6 -4.68 -8.49 -9.56
N ASN A 7 -5.05 -7.83 -10.65
CA ASN A 7 -5.65 -6.49 -10.60
C ASN A 7 -6.97 -6.49 -9.83
N LYS A 8 -7.85 -7.46 -10.11
CA LYS A 8 -9.13 -7.59 -9.40
C LYS A 8 -8.94 -7.79 -7.90
N VAL A 9 -8.06 -8.70 -7.50
CA VAL A 9 -7.77 -8.96 -6.07
C VAL A 9 -7.13 -7.74 -5.40
N PHE A 10 -6.28 -7.00 -6.12
CA PHE A 10 -5.70 -5.75 -5.63
C PHE A 10 -6.79 -4.69 -5.38
N GLU A 11 -7.72 -4.48 -6.32
CA GLU A 11 -8.83 -3.55 -6.14
C GLU A 11 -9.74 -3.94 -4.96
N GLU A 12 -10.04 -5.22 -4.80
CA GLU A 12 -10.79 -5.75 -3.66
C GLU A 12 -10.07 -5.48 -2.33
N ALA A 13 -8.75 -5.67 -2.29
CA ALA A 13 -7.93 -5.37 -1.12
C ALA A 13 -7.92 -3.86 -0.80
N VAL A 14 -7.83 -3.00 -1.81
CA VAL A 14 -7.90 -1.54 -1.66
C VAL A 14 -9.27 -1.12 -1.12
N ALA A 15 -10.35 -1.66 -1.67
CA ALA A 15 -11.71 -1.41 -1.19
C ALA A 15 -11.88 -1.83 0.28
N ARG A 16 -11.32 -2.97 0.67
CA ARG A 16 -11.33 -3.45 2.07
C ARG A 16 -10.60 -2.51 3.03
N VAL A 17 -9.43 -2.01 2.64
CA VAL A 17 -8.68 -1.02 3.43
C VAL A 17 -9.47 0.28 3.58
N ASN A 18 -10.08 0.77 2.49
CA ASN A 18 -10.88 1.99 2.51
C ASN A 18 -12.18 1.86 3.33
N ALA A 19 -12.74 0.65 3.41
CA ALA A 19 -13.93 0.36 4.22
C ALA A 19 -13.61 0.25 5.73
N HIS A 20 -12.37 -0.08 6.09
CA HIS A 20 -11.96 -0.23 7.49
C HIS A 20 -11.99 1.12 8.24
N LYS A 21 -12.54 1.11 9.46
CA LYS A 21 -12.78 2.33 10.26
C LYS A 21 -11.74 2.55 11.35
N ASP A 22 -11.14 1.48 11.86
CA ASP A 22 -10.15 1.60 12.93
C ASP A 22 -8.81 2.08 12.37
N PRO A 23 -8.02 2.83 13.15
CA PRO A 23 -6.72 3.27 12.71
C PRO A 23 -5.77 2.09 12.47
N PHE A 24 -5.06 2.17 11.35
CA PHE A 24 -3.91 1.31 11.09
C PHE A 24 -2.72 1.75 11.94
N PRO A 25 -1.87 0.81 12.40
CA PRO A 25 -0.53 1.16 12.87
C PRO A 25 0.21 1.97 11.80
N ALA A 26 0.99 2.97 12.22
CA ALA A 26 1.63 3.90 11.29
C ALA A 26 2.55 3.21 10.27
N ASP A 27 3.30 2.19 10.69
CA ASP A 27 4.14 1.38 9.80
C ASP A 27 3.31 0.64 8.73
N THR A 28 2.21 0.01 9.13
CA THR A 28 1.28 -0.65 8.19
C THR A 28 0.74 0.35 7.18
N LEU A 29 0.32 1.54 7.63
CA LEU A 29 -0.22 2.58 6.75
C LEU A 29 0.83 3.09 5.74
N LEU A 30 2.09 3.25 6.17
CA LEU A 30 3.19 3.67 5.29
C LEU A 30 3.49 2.62 4.22
N LYS A 31 3.48 1.32 4.58
CA LYS A 31 3.65 0.22 3.63
C LYS A 31 2.50 0.15 2.62
N LEU A 32 1.25 0.21 3.10
CA LEU A 32 0.06 0.26 2.23
C LEU A 32 0.14 1.44 1.25
N TYR A 33 0.54 2.62 1.73
CA TYR A 33 0.74 3.80 0.89
C TYR A 33 1.80 3.57 -0.21
N ALA A 34 2.97 3.04 0.17
CA ALA A 34 4.07 2.84 -0.76
C ALA A 34 3.76 1.78 -1.83
N TYR A 35 3.21 0.63 -1.41
CA TYR A 35 2.79 -0.42 -2.35
C TYR A 35 1.67 0.07 -3.27
N TYR A 36 0.67 0.80 -2.77
CA TYR A 36 -0.39 1.35 -3.62
C TYR A 36 0.17 2.28 -4.69
N LYS A 37 1.01 3.26 -4.30
CA LYS A 37 1.62 4.23 -5.23
C LYS A 37 2.46 3.55 -6.30
N LYS A 38 3.22 2.52 -5.92
CA LYS A 38 4.02 1.74 -6.86
C LYS A 38 3.14 0.88 -7.78
N ALA A 39 2.12 0.23 -7.23
CA ALA A 39 1.16 -0.61 -7.97
C ALA A 39 0.33 0.16 -9.00
N THR A 40 0.05 1.44 -8.74
CA THR A 40 -0.70 2.33 -9.66
C THR A 40 0.22 3.24 -10.49
N ASN A 41 1.53 2.98 -10.48
CA ASN A 41 2.54 3.75 -11.22
C ASN A 41 2.47 5.27 -10.96
N ASP A 42 2.12 5.68 -9.74
CA ASP A 42 1.95 7.10 -9.36
C ASP A 42 3.22 7.66 -8.70
N TYR A 43 4.01 8.41 -9.48
CA TYR A 43 5.24 9.08 -9.04
C TYR A 43 5.03 10.45 -8.38
N GLY A 44 3.79 10.86 -8.11
CA GLY A 44 3.50 12.11 -7.42
C GLY A 44 4.16 12.18 -6.03
N LYS A 45 4.83 13.30 -5.73
CA LYS A 45 5.49 13.50 -4.43
C LYS A 45 4.45 13.55 -3.28
N PRO A 46 4.79 13.06 -2.07
CA PRO A 46 3.94 13.22 -0.89
C PRO A 46 3.63 14.70 -0.59
N ARG A 47 2.37 15.02 -0.32
CA ARG A 47 1.91 16.37 0.03
C ARG A 47 1.15 16.36 1.36
N SER A 48 1.86 16.53 2.46
CA SER A 48 1.32 16.75 3.81
C SER A 48 1.75 18.12 4.33
N LYS A 49 0.91 18.74 5.17
CA LYS A 49 1.21 19.98 5.90
C LYS A 49 2.41 19.81 6.86
N LYS A 50 2.62 18.60 7.39
CA LYS A 50 3.74 18.30 8.31
C LYS A 50 4.89 17.67 7.52
N GLN A 51 6.04 18.34 7.47
CA GLN A 51 7.21 17.89 6.70
C GLN A 51 7.70 16.50 7.15
N ILE A 52 7.65 16.19 8.44
CA ILE A 52 8.03 14.88 8.96
C ILE A 52 7.20 13.73 8.37
N ILE A 53 5.91 13.95 8.09
CA ILE A 53 5.05 12.95 7.45
C ILE A 53 5.50 12.74 5.99
N ASN A 54 5.90 13.81 5.30
CA ASN A 54 6.45 13.68 3.95
C ASN A 54 7.75 12.89 3.96
N ALA A 55 8.64 13.12 4.94
CA ALA A 55 9.89 12.37 5.07
C ALA A 55 9.64 10.86 5.24
N PHE A 56 8.70 10.47 6.11
CA PHE A 56 8.31 9.05 6.26
C PHE A 56 7.72 8.45 4.99
N LYS A 57 6.82 9.17 4.32
CA LYS A 57 6.25 8.73 3.03
C LYS A 57 7.31 8.58 1.94
N THR A 58 8.25 9.52 1.86
CA THR A 58 9.37 9.46 0.91
C THR A 58 10.26 8.27 1.19
N ASN A 59 10.59 7.99 2.47
CA ASN A 59 11.36 6.82 2.85
C ASN A 59 10.63 5.52 2.45
N ALA A 60 9.34 5.42 2.75
CA ALA A 60 8.53 4.25 2.36
C ALA A 60 8.50 4.04 0.83
N LEU A 61 8.38 5.10 0.04
CA LEU A 61 8.46 5.01 -1.43
C LEU A 61 9.85 4.56 -1.91
N PHE A 62 10.92 5.03 -1.25
CA PHE A 62 12.28 4.63 -1.57
C PHE A 62 12.51 3.14 -1.30
N GLN A 63 11.92 2.60 -0.23
CA GLN A 63 12.03 1.18 0.13
C GLN A 63 11.42 0.23 -0.91
N VAL A 64 10.46 0.70 -1.71
CA VAL A 64 9.75 -0.12 -2.73
C VAL A 64 10.10 0.30 -4.16
N LYS A 65 11.18 1.05 -4.36
CA LYS A 65 11.49 1.64 -5.67
C LYS A 65 11.81 0.58 -6.74
N ASP A 66 12.44 -0.52 -6.34
CA ASP A 66 13.03 -1.53 -7.24
C ASP A 66 12.11 -2.72 -7.55
N ILE A 67 10.91 -2.78 -6.94
CA ILE A 67 9.92 -3.81 -7.29
C ILE A 67 9.12 -3.39 -8.52
N SER A 68 8.47 -4.32 -9.20
CA SER A 68 7.52 -4.06 -10.30
C SER A 68 6.14 -3.63 -9.76
N GLU A 69 5.26 -3.14 -10.64
CA GLU A 69 3.87 -2.82 -10.30
C GLU A 69 3.11 -4.08 -9.81
N ASP A 70 3.33 -5.22 -10.45
CA ASP A 70 2.67 -6.47 -10.09
C ASP A 70 3.19 -7.05 -8.76
N GLU A 71 4.49 -6.93 -8.48
CA GLU A 71 5.05 -7.25 -7.16
C GLU A 71 4.49 -6.33 -6.07
N ALA A 72 4.29 -5.04 -6.38
CA ALA A 72 3.68 -4.10 -5.45
C ALA A 72 2.21 -4.44 -5.17
N LYS A 73 1.42 -4.85 -6.19
CA LYS A 73 0.06 -5.35 -6.01
C LYS A 73 0.04 -6.58 -5.11
N GLN A 74 0.91 -7.55 -5.36
CA GLN A 74 1.01 -8.76 -4.56
C GLN A 74 1.36 -8.43 -3.09
N ALA A 75 2.38 -7.60 -2.87
CA ALA A 75 2.79 -7.17 -1.54
C ALA A 75 1.67 -6.42 -0.79
N TYR A 76 0.88 -5.60 -1.51
CA TYR A 76 -0.30 -4.94 -0.94
C TYR A 76 -1.34 -5.97 -0.48
N ILE A 77 -1.70 -6.92 -1.35
CA ILE A 77 -2.66 -7.99 -1.06
C ILE A 77 -2.21 -8.81 0.16
N ASP A 78 -0.94 -9.21 0.19
CA ASP A 78 -0.38 -10.02 1.27
C ASP A 78 -0.41 -9.26 2.61
N LEU A 79 -0.07 -7.97 2.58
CA LEU A 79 -0.11 -7.12 3.78
C LEU A 79 -1.54 -6.96 4.29
N VAL A 80 -2.51 -6.71 3.41
CA VAL A 80 -3.93 -6.59 3.75
C VAL A 80 -4.44 -7.91 4.35
N ASN A 81 -4.16 -9.03 3.70
CA ASN A 81 -4.58 -10.34 4.17
C ASN A 81 -3.98 -10.67 5.54
N LYS A 82 -2.67 -10.46 5.70
CA LYS A 82 -1.99 -10.65 6.99
C LYS A 82 -2.61 -9.77 8.08
N TYR A 83 -2.86 -8.51 7.79
CA TYR A 83 -3.42 -7.58 8.75
C TYR A 83 -4.80 -8.02 9.26
N PHE A 84 -5.70 -8.39 8.34
CA PHE A 84 -7.06 -8.78 8.71
C PHE A 84 -7.19 -10.23 9.18
N LEU A 85 -6.22 -11.10 8.93
CA LEU A 85 -6.21 -12.47 9.43
C LEU A 85 -5.83 -12.53 10.92
N TYR A 86 -4.91 -11.67 11.37
CA TYR A 86 -4.35 -11.72 12.73
C TYR A 86 -4.90 -10.65 13.69
N ARG A 87 -5.68 -9.67 13.23
CA ARG A 87 -6.48 -8.79 14.09
C ARG A 87 -7.80 -9.48 14.47
N LYS A 88 -7.79 -10.25 15.55
CA LYS A 88 -8.97 -10.46 16.38
C LYS A 88 -8.99 -9.41 17.48
#